data_AF-A0A8X6MWH4-F1
#
_entry.id   AF-A0A8X6MWH4-F1
#
_cell.length_a   1.000
_cell.length_b   1.000
_cell.length_c   1.000
_cell.angle_alpha   90.00
_cell.angle_beta   90.00
_cell.angle_gamma   90.00
#
_symmetry.space_group_name_H-M   'P 1'
#
loop_
_entity.id
_entity.type
_entity.pdbx_description
1 polymer ?
#
loop_
_entity_poly.entity_id
_entity_poly.type
_entity_poly.pdbx_seq_one_letter_code
_entity_poly.pdbx_strand_id
1 'polypeptide(L)'
;MSRLEEVPETLDYVKIAQEQSNDDELKKQISSNTNVLFEKFLVIGSKEQIFCDISIGHSRPYIPLHYRKMVFDSIHHLSHHGIHATAAAVAKKFIWPSVKKDCKKWAKTCLQCQKSLMYIDTFTHP
;
A
#
# COMPACT_ATOMS: atom_id res chain seq x y z
N MET A 1 19.54 18.10 -13.00
CA MET A 1 19.81 16.90 -13.82
C MET A 1 18.74 15.87 -13.52
N SER A 2 18.22 15.27 -14.58
CA SER A 2 17.01 14.42 -14.62
C SER A 2 17.15 13.21 -13.69
N ARG A 3 16.32 13.12 -12.65
CA ARG A 3 16.18 11.91 -11.85
C ARG A 3 15.11 11.07 -12.54
N LEU A 4 15.55 10.25 -13.50
CA LEU A 4 14.74 9.12 -13.96
C LEU A 4 14.65 8.17 -12.76
N GLU A 5 13.57 8.34 -11.98
CA GLU A 5 13.26 7.45 -10.87
C GLU A 5 12.98 6.07 -11.48
N GLU A 6 13.85 5.11 -11.18
CA GLU A 6 13.60 3.69 -11.40
C GLU A 6 12.32 3.34 -10.64
N VAL A 7 11.20 3.39 -11.35
CA VAL A 7 9.93 2.83 -10.93
C VAL A 7 10.20 1.35 -10.68
N PRO A 8 9.93 0.81 -9.47
CA PRO A 8 10.03 -0.63 -9.24
C PRO A 8 9.22 -1.33 -10.31
N GLU A 9 9.80 -2.36 -10.95
CA GLU A 9 9.14 -3.21 -11.94
C GLU A 9 7.66 -3.33 -11.62
N THR A 10 6.84 -2.90 -12.58
CA THR A 10 5.39 -2.76 -12.49
C THR A 10 4.79 -3.86 -11.62
N LEU A 11 4.14 -3.47 -10.52
CA LEU A 11 3.40 -4.39 -9.66
C LEU A 11 2.55 -5.31 -10.56
N ASP A 12 2.74 -6.63 -10.48
CA ASP A 12 2.08 -7.57 -11.38
C ASP A 12 0.60 -7.71 -10.99
N TYR A 13 -0.22 -6.80 -11.52
CA TYR A 13 -1.64 -6.73 -11.24
C TYR A 13 -2.39 -7.98 -11.71
N VAL A 14 -1.86 -8.72 -12.69
CA VAL A 14 -2.43 -9.99 -13.15
C VAL A 14 -2.28 -11.04 -12.05
N LYS A 15 -1.07 -11.20 -11.49
CA LYS A 15 -0.85 -12.13 -10.36
C LYS A 15 -1.62 -11.72 -9.11
N ILE A 16 -1.71 -10.43 -8.81
CA ILE A 16 -2.51 -9.94 -7.68
C ILE A 16 -3.98 -10.30 -7.86
N ALA A 17 -4.55 -10.06 -9.05
CA ALA A 17 -5.93 -10.43 -9.36
C ALA A 17 -6.18 -11.94 -9.22
N GLN A 18 -5.23 -12.77 -9.65
CA GLN A 18 -5.31 -14.22 -9.49
C GLN A 18 -5.26 -14.65 -8.02
N GLU A 19 -4.43 -14.03 -7.18
CA GLU A 19 -4.36 -14.37 -5.76
C GLU A 19 -5.63 -13.92 -5.01
N GLN A 20 -6.24 -12.80 -5.42
CA GLN A 20 -7.51 -12.32 -4.86
C GLN A 20 -8.67 -13.32 -5.02
N SER A 21 -8.69 -14.15 -6.07
CA SER A 21 -9.80 -15.10 -6.28
C SER A 21 -9.90 -16.14 -5.16
N ASN A 22 -8.78 -16.45 -4.51
CA ASN A 22 -8.67 -17.45 -3.45
C ASN A 22 -8.48 -16.82 -2.06
N ASP A 23 -8.48 -15.50 -1.94
CA ASP A 23 -8.21 -14.80 -0.69
C ASP A 23 -9.46 -14.78 0.23
N ASP A 24 -9.43 -15.56 1.31
CA ASP A 24 -10.52 -15.62 2.28
C ASP A 24 -10.66 -14.35 3.13
N GLU A 25 -9.59 -13.57 3.32
CA GLU A 25 -9.66 -12.28 4.00
C GLU A 25 -10.42 -11.28 3.14
N LEU A 26 -10.17 -11.25 1.83
CA LEU A 26 -10.93 -10.45 0.88
C LEU A 26 -12.41 -10.86 0.85
N LYS A 27 -12.72 -12.16 0.76
CA LYS A 27 -14.12 -12.65 0.79
C LYS A 27 -14.84 -12.21 2.06
N LYS A 28 -14.20 -12.32 3.23
CA LYS A 28 -14.74 -11.85 4.51
C LYS A 28 -14.97 -10.34 4.50
N GLN A 29 -14.04 -9.57 3.92
CA GLN A 29 -14.17 -8.13 3.86
C GLN A 29 -15.34 -7.69 2.97
N ILE A 30 -15.54 -8.36 1.82
CA ILE A 30 -16.68 -8.13 0.91
C ILE A 30 -18.02 -8.48 1.57
N SER A 31 -18.06 -9.58 2.35
CA SER A 31 -19.29 -10.04 3.01
C SER A 31 -19.57 -9.33 4.34
N SER A 32 -18.59 -8.65 4.91
CA SER A 32 -18.74 -7.87 6.14
C SER A 32 -19.40 -6.51 5.88
N ASN A 33 -20.26 -6.07 6.80
CA ASN A 33 -20.94 -4.77 6.73
C ASN A 33 -19.99 -3.63 7.12
N THR A 34 -18.99 -3.38 6.29
CA THR A 34 -17.96 -2.36 6.49
C THR A 34 -18.18 -1.16 5.57
N ASN A 35 -17.56 -0.02 5.89
CA ASN A 35 -17.57 1.18 5.03
C ASN A 35 -16.69 1.04 3.76
N VAL A 36 -16.38 -0.19 3.35
CA VAL A 36 -15.53 -0.49 2.19
C VAL A 36 -16.44 -1.03 1.10
N LEU A 37 -16.33 -0.47 -0.12
CA LEU A 37 -17.16 -0.85 -1.25
C LEU A 37 -16.26 -1.42 -2.34
N PHE A 38 -16.30 -2.74 -2.52
CA PHE A 38 -15.47 -3.42 -3.51
C PHE A 38 -16.18 -3.57 -4.85
N GLU A 39 -15.48 -3.21 -5.91
CA GLU A 39 -15.89 -3.44 -7.31
C GLU A 39 -14.73 -4.09 -8.09
N LYS A 40 -15.08 -4.86 -9.12
CA LYS A 40 -14.11 -5.54 -9.99
C LYS A 40 -13.79 -4.69 -11.21
N PHE A 41 -12.50 -4.56 -11.52
CA PHE A 41 -12.00 -3.86 -12.70
C PHE A 41 -11.16 -4.79 -13.56
N LEU A 42 -11.23 -4.65 -14.89
CA LEU A 42 -10.37 -5.41 -15.80
C LEU A 42 -8.93 -4.87 -15.72
N VAL A 43 -7.97 -5.75 -15.51
CA VAL A 43 -6.55 -5.38 -15.58
C VAL A 43 -6.16 -5.18 -17.03
N ILE A 44 -5.68 -3.98 -17.36
CA ILE A 44 -5.30 -3.55 -18.72
C ILE A 44 -4.35 -4.59 -19.35
N GLY A 45 -4.68 -5.04 -20.56
CA GLY A 45 -3.86 -6.03 -21.29
C GLY A 45 -4.07 -7.47 -20.85
N SER A 46 -5.04 -7.77 -19.98
CA SER A 46 -5.35 -9.13 -19.52
C SER A 46 -6.86 -9.40 -19.46
N LYS A 47 -7.24 -10.64 -19.17
CA LYS A 47 -8.63 -11.04 -18.88
C LYS A 47 -8.95 -11.07 -17.39
N GLU A 48 -7.97 -10.78 -16.53
CA GLU A 48 -8.12 -10.88 -15.08
C GLU A 48 -8.85 -9.66 -14.51
N GLN A 49 -9.60 -9.90 -13.44
CA GLN A 49 -10.34 -8.86 -12.73
C GLN A 49 -9.75 -8.63 -11.34
N ILE A 50 -9.42 -7.37 -11.04
CA ILE A 50 -8.92 -6.96 -9.74
C ILE A 50 -10.03 -6.29 -8.93
N PHE A 51 -10.16 -6.67 -7.66
CA PHE A 51 -11.00 -6.00 -6.69
C PHE A 51 -10.35 -4.70 -6.23
N CYS A 52 -11.11 -3.63 -6.35
CA CYS A 52 -10.75 -2.30 -5.88
C CYS A 52 -11.81 -1.77 -4.93
N ASP A 53 -11.38 -1.13 -3.85
CA ASP A 53 -12.27 -0.30 -3.04
C ASP A 53 -12.50 1.05 -3.73
N ILE A 54 -13.76 1.47 -3.78
CA ILE A 54 -14.21 2.74 -4.40
C ILE A 54 -14.88 3.68 -3.39
N SER A 55 -14.91 3.35 -2.10
CA SER A 55 -15.70 4.09 -1.11
C SER A 55 -15.20 5.51 -0.80
N ILE A 56 -14.00 5.87 -1.24
CA ILE A 56 -13.35 7.16 -0.90
C ILE A 56 -13.16 8.11 -2.09
N GLY A 57 -13.88 7.89 -3.20
CA GLY A 57 -13.89 8.78 -4.37
C GLY A 57 -12.81 8.49 -5.42
N HIS A 58 -11.94 7.51 -5.17
CA HIS A 58 -11.01 6.95 -6.16
C HIS A 58 -10.78 5.46 -5.91
N SER A 59 -10.42 4.71 -6.95
CA SER A 59 -10.20 3.27 -6.85
C SER A 59 -8.88 2.93 -6.15
N ARG A 60 -8.96 1.98 -5.22
CA ARG A 60 -7.80 1.44 -4.49
C ARG A 60 -7.78 -0.07 -4.61
N PRO A 61 -6.85 -0.67 -5.38
CA PRO A 61 -6.77 -2.12 -5.46
C PRO A 61 -6.49 -2.76 -4.10
N TYR A 62 -7.21 -3.86 -3.83
CA TYR A 62 -6.96 -4.70 -2.66
C TYR A 62 -5.64 -5.46 -2.84
N ILE A 63 -4.83 -5.53 -1.78
CA ILE A 63 -3.53 -6.21 -1.84
C ILE A 63 -3.54 -7.46 -0.94
N PRO A 64 -3.43 -8.67 -1.54
CA PRO A 64 -3.27 -9.92 -0.81
C PRO A 64 -2.01 -9.91 0.05
N LEU A 65 -2.02 -10.71 1.13
CA LEU A 65 -0.99 -10.70 2.17
C LEU A 65 0.43 -10.75 1.62
N HIS A 66 0.69 -11.59 0.61
CA HIS A 66 2.03 -11.81 0.05
C HIS A 66 2.63 -10.56 -0.60
N TYR A 67 1.80 -9.69 -1.18
CA TYR A 67 2.25 -8.50 -1.90
C TYR A 67 2.33 -7.23 -1.03
N ARG A 68 1.77 -7.23 0.18
CA ARG A 68 1.66 -6.00 1.00
C ARG A 68 3.01 -5.38 1.31
N LYS A 69 4.00 -6.21 1.64
CA LYS A 69 5.36 -5.76 1.96
C LYS A 69 6.05 -5.16 0.73
N MET A 70 5.93 -5.80 -0.43
CA MET A 70 6.45 -5.29 -1.71
C MET A 70 5.81 -3.94 -2.08
N VAL A 71 4.50 -3.80 -1.93
CA VAL A 71 3.77 -2.54 -2.16
C VAL A 71 4.23 -1.45 -1.20
N PHE A 72 4.47 -1.79 0.07
CA PHE A 72 5.01 -0.84 1.02
C PHE A 72 6.42 -0.40 0.62
N ASP A 73 7.33 -1.34 0.33
CA ASP A 73 8.73 -1.05 0.02
C ASP A 73 8.86 -0.20 -1.26
N SER A 74 8.01 -0.44 -2.28
CA SER A 74 7.98 0.35 -3.52
C SER A 74 7.63 1.82 -3.30
N ILE A 75 6.73 2.14 -2.35
CA ILE A 75 6.38 3.53 -1.99
C ILE A 75 7.36 4.11 -0.98
N HIS A 76 7.83 3.29 -0.05
CA HIS A 76 8.69 3.71 1.05
C HIS A 76 10.04 4.22 0.54
N HIS A 77 10.65 3.52 -0.42
CA HIS A 77 11.94 3.90 -0.99
C HIS A 77 11.87 5.21 -1.78
N LEU A 78 10.75 5.46 -2.47
CA LEU A 78 10.53 6.71 -3.21
C LEU A 78 10.31 7.89 -2.26
N SER A 79 9.83 7.61 -1.05
CA SER A 79 9.39 8.66 -0.17
C SER A 79 10.55 9.31 0.58
N HIS A 80 11.46 8.60 1.24
CA HIS A 80 12.25 9.16 2.37
C HIS A 80 11.40 9.87 3.47
N HIS A 81 10.12 10.17 3.20
CA HIS A 81 9.13 10.79 4.06
C HIS A 81 8.82 9.84 5.21
N GLY A 82 8.86 10.36 6.43
CA GLY A 82 8.74 9.58 7.66
C GLY A 82 7.52 8.66 7.75
N ILE A 83 7.50 7.85 8.81
CA ILE A 83 6.57 6.73 9.04
C ILE A 83 5.10 7.06 8.68
N HIS A 84 4.60 8.23 9.10
CA HIS A 84 3.21 8.64 8.87
C HIS A 84 2.90 8.96 7.41
N ALA A 85 3.82 9.62 6.73
CA ALA A 85 3.67 9.99 5.32
C ALA A 85 3.66 8.75 4.44
N THR A 86 4.59 7.81 4.65
CA THR A 86 4.60 6.54 3.92
C THR A 86 3.28 5.77 4.15
N ALA A 87 2.83 5.62 5.40
CA ALA A 87 1.58 4.90 5.69
C ALA A 87 0.35 5.56 5.06
N ALA A 88 0.29 6.90 5.01
CA ALA A 88 -0.77 7.63 4.35
C ALA A 88 -0.72 7.46 2.82
N ALA A 89 0.47 7.53 2.22
CA ALA A 89 0.66 7.36 0.78
C ALA A 89 0.24 5.96 0.30
N VAL A 90 0.62 4.92 1.05
CA VAL A 90 0.19 3.54 0.76
C VAL A 90 -1.32 3.40 0.91
N ALA A 91 -1.90 3.84 2.03
CA ALA A 91 -3.35 3.73 2.27
C ALA A 91 -4.21 4.58 1.32
N LYS A 92 -3.62 5.62 0.69
CA LYS A 92 -4.28 6.40 -0.35
C LYS A 92 -4.38 5.61 -1.66
N LYS A 93 -3.37 4.82 -2.00
CA LYS A 93 -3.30 4.09 -3.28
C LYS A 93 -3.81 2.65 -3.20
N PHE A 94 -3.75 2.02 -2.03
CA PHE A 94 -3.99 0.59 -1.84
C PHE A 94 -4.84 0.33 -0.61
N ILE A 95 -5.47 -0.85 -0.54
CA ILE A 95 -6.28 -1.27 0.60
C ILE A 95 -6.00 -2.71 1.01
N TRP A 96 -5.96 -2.93 2.32
CA TRP A 96 -6.06 -4.23 2.99
C TRP A 96 -6.38 -4.00 4.47
N PRO A 97 -6.79 -5.02 5.24
CA PRO A 97 -7.04 -4.86 6.66
C PRO A 97 -5.82 -4.33 7.40
N SER A 98 -6.00 -3.26 8.18
CA SER A 98 -4.92 -2.65 8.97
C SER A 98 -3.75 -2.04 8.17
N VAL A 99 -3.94 -1.67 6.89
CA VAL A 99 -2.90 -1.05 6.03
C VAL A 99 -2.02 0.00 6.73
N LYS A 100 -2.62 0.98 7.42
CA LYS A 100 -1.85 2.02 8.12
C LYS A 100 -1.01 1.46 9.27
N LYS A 101 -1.50 0.45 9.98
CA LYS A 101 -0.81 -0.17 11.12
C LYS A 101 0.41 -0.95 10.63
N ASP A 102 0.26 -1.74 9.58
CA ASP A 102 1.33 -2.54 9.00
C ASP A 102 2.44 -1.65 8.43
N CYS A 103 2.07 -0.63 7.63
CA CYS A 103 3.04 0.33 7.10
C CYS A 103 3.81 1.06 8.20
N LYS A 104 3.14 1.44 9.31
CA LYS A 104 3.82 2.04 10.46
C LYS A 104 4.80 1.08 11.10
N LYS A 105 4.43 -0.20 11.25
CA LYS A 105 5.30 -1.23 11.81
C LYS A 105 6.56 -1.42 10.95
N TRP A 106 6.40 -1.53 9.63
CA TRP A 106 7.52 -1.71 8.71
C TRP A 106 8.43 -0.47 8.60
N ALA A 107 7.85 0.72 8.60
CA ALA A 107 8.64 1.95 8.59
C ALA A 107 9.44 2.14 9.89
N LYS A 108 8.92 1.69 11.04
CA LYS A 108 9.65 1.70 12.32
C LYS A 108 10.87 0.78 12.32
N THR A 109 10.87 -0.28 11.52
CA THR A 109 12.03 -1.18 11.38
C THR A 109 13.07 -0.67 10.37
N CYS A 110 12.79 0.44 9.67
CA CYS A 110 13.73 1.03 8.72
C CYS A 110 14.78 1.89 9.44
N LEU A 111 16.05 1.50 9.33
CA LEU A 111 17.18 2.20 9.93
C LEU A 111 17.29 3.67 9.47
N GLN A 112 16.97 3.94 8.21
CA GLN A 112 17.02 5.31 7.68
C GLN A 112 15.95 6.21 8.30
N CYS A 113 14.73 5.68 8.50
CA CYS A 113 13.68 6.43 9.19
C CYS A 113 13.99 6.62 10.68
N GLN A 114 14.57 5.62 11.34
CA GLN A 114 15.00 5.76 12.74
C GLN A 114 16.01 6.89 12.92
N LYS A 115 17.02 6.98 12.03
CA LYS A 115 18.01 8.07 12.05
C LYS A 115 17.38 9.45 11.86
N SER A 116 16.40 9.58 10.95
CA SER A 116 15.71 10.86 10.74
C SER A 116 14.88 11.33 11.95
N LEU A 117 14.29 10.39 12.70
CA LEU A 117 13.55 10.72 13.92
C LEU A 117 14.48 11.24 15.03
N MET A 118 15.65 10.62 15.18
CA MET A 118 16.67 11.06 16.15
C MET A 118 17.16 12.49 15.87
N TYR A 119 17.31 12.86 14.59
CA TYR A 119 17.69 14.23 14.23
C TYR A 119 16.59 15.25 14.58
N ILE A 120 15.32 14.92 14.34
CA ILE A 120 14.19 15.81 14.65
C ILE A 120 14.07 16.04 16.16
N ASP A 121 14.22 14.98 16.98
CA ASP A 121 14.12 15.08 18.44
C ASP A 121 15.24 15.91 19.08
N THR A 122 16.38 16.11 18.40
CA THR A 122 17.49 16.94 18.89
C THR A 122 17.37 18.45 18.61
N PHE A 123 16.40 18.88 17.78
CA PHE A 123 16.25 20.29 17.37
C PHE A 123 14.90 20.93 17.73
N THR A 124 14.06 20.26 18.51
CA THR A 124 12.84 20.86 19.08
C THR A 124 12.93 21.01 20.60
N HIS A 125 13.79 21.94 21.05
CA HIS A 125 13.69 22.58 22.36
C HIS A 125 14.38 23.94 22.32
N PRO A 126 13.64 25.06 22.31
CA PRO A 126 13.91 26.20 23.17
C PRO A 126 13.27 26.01 24.55
#